data_AF-A0A1F6FLZ7-F1
#
_entry.id   AF-A0A1F6FLZ7-F1
#
_cell.length_a   1.000
_cell.length_b   1.000
_cell.length_c   1.000
_cell.angle_alpha   90.00
_cell.angle_beta   90.00
_cell.angle_gamma   90.00
#
_symmetry.space_group_name_H-M   'P 1'
#
loop_
_entity.id
_entity.type
_entity.pdbx_description
1 polymer ?
#
loop_
_entity_poly.entity_id
_entity_poly.type
_entity_poly.pdbx_seq_one_letter_code
_entity_poly.pdbx_strand_id
1 'polypeptide(L)' 'MVVATELKTEIRKLARESVREALEHEMLKLRTSLVPYVSHKEQKNIEKLYKKPSGRAVRTVRMRV' A
#
# COMPACT_ATOMS: atom_id res chain seq x y z
N MET A 1 -6.37 -10.27 -37.50
CA MET A 1 -7.40 -9.70 -36.60
C MET A 1 -7.22 -10.12 -35.14
N VAL A 2 -6.87 -11.38 -34.84
CA VAL A 2 -6.69 -11.89 -33.46
C VAL A 2 -5.61 -11.14 -32.64
N VAL A 3 -4.46 -10.86 -33.25
CA VAL A 3 -3.35 -10.14 -32.57
C VAL A 3 -3.73 -8.70 -32.18
N ALA A 4 -4.52 -8.00 -33.01
CA ALA A 4 -4.97 -6.64 -32.71
C ALA A 4 -5.97 -6.61 -31.55
N THR A 5 -6.80 -7.64 -31.41
CA THR A 5 -7.73 -7.79 -30.29
C THR A 5 -7.00 -8.14 -28.99
N GLU A 6 -5.97 -8.99 -29.03
CA GLU A 6 -5.15 -9.35 -27.86
C GLU A 6 -4.33 -8.16 -27.33
N LEU A 7 -3.72 -7.38 -28.24
CA LEU A 7 -3.00 -6.17 -27.85
C LEU A 7 -3.92 -5.14 -27.18
N LYS A 8 -5.14 -4.97 -27.70
CA LYS A 8 -6.15 -4.07 -27.10
C LYS A 8 -6.54 -4.53 -25.70
N THR A 9 -6.63 -5.84 -25.44
CA THR A 9 -6.94 -6.36 -24.10
C THR A 9 -5.80 -6.14 -23.12
N GLU A 10 -4.55 -6.34 -23.52
CA GLU A 10 -3.38 -6.10 -22.66
C GLU A 10 -3.22 -4.62 -22.32
N ILE A 11 -3.37 -3.71 -23.30
CA ILE A 11 -3.33 -2.27 -23.04
C ILE A 11 -4.40 -1.86 -22.02
N ARG A 12 -5.62 -2.40 -22.16
CA ARG A 12 -6.71 -2.11 -21.21
C ARG A 12 -6.42 -2.65 -19.82
N LYS A 13 -5.76 -3.81 -19.72
CA LYS A 13 -5.35 -4.41 -18.46
C LYS A 13 -4.28 -3.56 -17.78
N LEU A 14 -3.23 -3.21 -18.50
CA LEU A 14 -2.15 -2.34 -18.01
C LEU A 14 -2.69 -1.00 -17.53
N ALA A 15 -3.55 -0.35 -18.31
CA ALA A 15 -4.16 0.92 -17.91
C ALA A 15 -4.97 0.81 -16.60
N ARG A 16 -5.70 -0.30 -16.42
CA ARG A 16 -6.45 -0.57 -15.18
C ARG A 16 -5.53 -0.82 -13.99
N GLU A 17 -4.46 -1.57 -14.19
CA GLU A 17 -3.47 -1.88 -13.17
C GLU A 17 -2.74 -0.62 -12.72
N SER A 18 -2.29 0.23 -13.65
CA SER A 18 -1.64 1.50 -13.32
C SER A 18 -2.55 2.43 -12.52
N VAL A 19 -3.83 2.55 -12.90
CA VAL A 19 -4.81 3.36 -12.13
C VAL A 19 -5.04 2.75 -10.76
N ARG A 20 -5.14 1.42 -10.64
CA ARG A 20 -5.30 0.74 -9.35
C ARG A 20 -4.11 1.01 -8.44
N GLU A 21 -2.88 0.86 -8.93
CA GLU A 21 -1.67 1.10 -8.13
C GLU A 21 -1.57 2.54 -7.66
N ALA A 22 -1.90 3.52 -8.52
CA ALA A 22 -1.93 4.92 -8.13
C ALA A 22 -2.96 5.18 -7.01
N LEU A 23 -4.16 4.61 -7.12
CA LEU A 23 -5.19 4.73 -6.09
C LEU A 23 -4.79 4.03 -4.78
N GLU A 24 -4.17 2.85 -4.84
CA GLU A 24 -3.67 2.15 -3.65
C GLU A 24 -2.61 2.98 -2.91
N HIS A 25 -1.74 3.67 -3.65
CA HIS A 25 -0.73 4.54 -3.07
C HIS A 25 -1.33 5.76 -2.37
N GLU A 26 -2.27 6.46 -3.01
CA GLU A 26 -2.93 7.62 -2.39
C GLU A 26 -3.80 7.21 -1.20
N MET A 27 -4.48 6.06 -1.30
CA MET A 27 -5.23 5.50 -0.17
C MET A 27 -4.32 5.14 1.00
N LEU A 28 -3.10 4.63 0.73
CA LEU A 28 -2.11 4.37 1.78
C LEU A 28 -1.68 5.66 2.48
N LYS A 29 -1.41 6.73 1.73
CA LYS A 29 -1.09 8.05 2.31
C LYS A 29 -2.22 8.55 3.21
N LEU A 30 -3.46 8.48 2.73
CA LEU A 30 -4.64 8.89 3.51
C LEU A 30 -4.78 8.06 4.80
N ARG A 31 -4.58 6.74 4.71
CA ARG A 31 -4.58 5.88 5.89
C ARG A 31 -3.49 6.31 6.87
N THR A 32 -2.27 6.57 6.39
CA THR A 32 -1.17 7.00 7.25
C THR A 32 -1.43 8.38 7.89
N SER A 33 -2.08 9.32 7.19
CA SER A 33 -2.41 10.63 7.80
C SER A 33 -3.48 10.54 8.88
N LEU A 34 -4.29 9.47 8.88
CA LEU A 34 -5.29 9.19 9.91
C LEU A 34 -4.76 8.31 11.04
N VAL A 35 -3.52 7.80 10.94
CA VAL A 35 -2.90 7.05 12.03
C VAL A 35 -2.59 8.04 13.17
N PRO A 36 -3.11 7.81 14.38
CA PRO A 36 -2.80 8.66 15.52
C PRO A 36 -1.30 8.63 15.81
N TYR A 37 -0.77 9.73 16.35
CA TYR A 37 0.61 9.76 16.83
C TYR A 37 0.81 8.68 17.89
N VAL A 38 1.74 7.75 17.62
CA VAL A 38 2.15 6.70 18.56
C VAL A 38 3.58 6.99 18.98
N SER A 39 3.82 7.17 20.27
CA SER A 39 5.18 7.37 20.78
C SER A 39 6.03 6.10 20.61
N HIS A 40 7.35 6.26 20.62
CA HIS A 40 8.27 5.11 20.54
C HIS A 40 8.07 4.10 21.69
N LYS A 41 7.67 4.58 22.87
CA LYS A 41 7.37 3.74 24.04
C LYS A 41 6.10 2.91 23.80
N GLU A 42 5.05 3.53 23.27
CA GLU A 42 3.79 2.86 22.93
C GLU A 42 3.98 1.86 21.80
N GLN A 43 4.71 2.23 20.74
CA GLN A 43 5.02 1.33 19.62
C GLN A 43 5.77 0.07 20.10
N LYS A 44 6.77 0.23 20.98
CA LYS A 44 7.48 -0.92 21.60
C LYS A 44 6.54 -1.79 22.43
N ASN A 45 5.58 -1.20 23.13
CA ASN A 45 4.61 -1.95 23.92
C ASN A 45 3.64 -2.74 23.02
N ILE A 46 3.16 -2.12 21.93
CA ILE A 46 2.32 -2.76 20.92
C ILE A 46 3.05 -3.97 20.31
N GLU A 47 4.31 -3.81 19.91
CA GLU A 47 5.11 -4.91 19.35
C GLU A 47 5.34 -6.04 20.37
N LYS A 48 5.51 -5.73 21.65
CA LYS A 48 5.65 -6.73 22.71
C LYS A 48 4.36 -7.52 22.92
N LEU A 49 3.20 -6.84 22.90
CA LEU A 49 1.89 -7.44 23.17
C LEU A 49 1.36 -8.26 21.98
N TYR A 50 1.49 -7.72 20.77
CA TYR A 50 0.86 -8.29 19.57
C TYR A 50 1.84 -8.99 18.62
N LYS A 51 3.14 -8.99 18.97
CA LYS A 51 4.25 -9.42 18.13
C LYS A 51 4.39 -8.55 16.87
N LYS A 52 5.57 -8.59 16.25
CA LYS A 52 5.76 -7.94 14.94
C LYS A 52 4.93 -8.72 13.91
N PRO A 53 4.11 -8.05 13.08
CA PRO A 53 3.39 -8.73 12.00
C PRO A 53 4.40 -9.47 11.12
N SER A 54 4.25 -10.80 11.04
CA SER A 54 5.13 -11.67 10.26
C SER A 54 4.67 -11.69 8.81
N GLY A 55 5.28 -10.89 7.93
CA GLY A 55 5.11 -11.07 6.49
C GLY A 55 5.42 -9.84 5.63
N ARG A 56 5.73 -10.11 4.35
CA ARG A 56 6.01 -9.19 3.22
C ARG A 56 5.08 -7.98 3.06
N ALA A 57 4.03 -7.85 3.87
CA ALA A 57 2.99 -6.82 3.82
C ALA A 57 3.38 -5.49 4.51
N VAL A 58 4.46 -5.44 5.30
CA VAL A 58 4.80 -4.22 6.04
C VAL A 58 5.63 -3.28 5.16
N ARG A 59 4.95 -2.43 4.38
CA ARG A 59 5.58 -1.19 3.88
C ARG A 59 5.68 -0.21 5.05
N THR A 60 6.86 -0.14 5.67
CA THR A 60 7.11 0.84 6.73
C THR A 60 7.20 2.24 6.13
N VAL A 61 6.15 3.03 6.27
CA VAL A 61 6.16 4.45 5.88
C VAL A 61 6.65 5.26 7.08
N ARG A 62 7.78 5.96 6.93
CA ARG A 62 8.27 6.91 7.94
C ARG A 62 7.73 8.30 7.61
N MET A 63 6.82 8.82 8.44
CA MET A 63 6.43 10.24 8.38
C MET A 63 7.46 11.07 9.15
N ARG A 64 8.01 12.11 8.51
CA ARG A 64 8.64 13.22 9.23
C ARG A 64 7.55 14.25 9.47
N VAL A 65 7.29 14.55 10.73
CA VAL A 65 6.51 15.72 11.15
C VAL A 65 7.44 16.92 11.13
#